data_AF-A0A402AMX5-F1
#
_entry.id   AF-A0A402AMX5-F1
#
_cell.length_a   1.000
_cell.length_b   1.000
_cell.length_c   1.000
_cell.angle_alpha   90.00
_cell.angle_beta   90.00
_cell.angle_gamma   90.00
#
_symmetry.space_group_name_H-M   'P 1'
#
loop_
_entity.id
_entity.type
_entity.pdbx_description
1 polymer ?
#
loop_
_entity_poly.entity_id
_entity_poly.type
_entity_poly.pdbx_seq_one_letter_code
_entity_poly.pdbx_strand_id
1 'polypeptide(L)'
;MAAVELRVDLSTLIDAVISGDNTRIISSARSLLEQERNADVLLGRIGMLATKGDPEGHVSITIAAAAMLARFLRARPAPLDTEVPPQTRSLPLFARALITAAPAVRNGQNATYEKPQPLFPSAFLDENKSVNEVLNQAIQQNDALLTERILLGLYGTGADYRTLQVRTYEAISTTFANGGHALIDAVRGFQLLDAVEWGEYVPTLLHWLAPHLPIQPNKPEAAWIEPVRGFIADPKHSIASIRTRLSAPKMQTHYHCSRSSLAMQRPLRSVRASMTL
;
A
#
# COMPACT_ATOMS: atom_id res chain seq x y z
N MET A 1 -10.93 0.40 -11.27
CA MET A 1 -11.87 -0.69 -10.95
C MET A 1 -11.18 -1.99 -11.29
N ALA A 2 -10.85 -2.82 -10.29
CA ALA A 2 -10.36 -4.16 -10.55
C ALA A 2 -11.56 -4.98 -11.05
N ALA A 3 -11.50 -5.45 -12.30
CA ALA A 3 -12.43 -6.44 -12.77
C ALA A 3 -12.21 -7.72 -11.94
N VAL A 4 -13.28 -8.27 -11.39
CA VAL A 4 -13.28 -9.60 -10.78
C VAL A 4 -13.02 -10.59 -11.94
N GLU A 5 -11.76 -10.96 -12.14
CA GLU A 5 -11.35 -11.94 -13.13
C GLU A 5 -11.75 -13.31 -12.60
N LEU A 6 -12.83 -13.88 -13.17
CA LEU A 6 -13.20 -15.29 -13.09
C LEU A 6 -11.95 -16.16 -12.91
N ARG A 7 -11.86 -16.88 -11.77
CA ARG A 7 -10.70 -17.66 -11.33
C ARG A 7 -10.04 -18.40 -12.49
N VAL A 8 -8.99 -17.80 -13.05
CA VAL A 8 -8.15 -18.40 -14.07
C VAL A 8 -7.48 -19.62 -13.46
N ASP A 9 -7.61 -20.77 -14.12
CA ASP A 9 -6.87 -21.97 -13.72
C ASP A 9 -5.37 -21.75 -13.96
N LEU A 10 -4.61 -21.74 -12.87
CA LEU A 10 -3.15 -21.56 -12.87
C LEU A 10 -2.41 -22.87 -12.65
N SER A 11 -3.10 -24.01 -12.50
CA SER A 11 -2.51 -25.32 -12.19
C SER A 11 -1.32 -25.64 -13.09
N THR A 12 -1.53 -25.56 -14.41
CA THR A 12 -0.49 -25.87 -15.40
C THR A 12 0.73 -24.95 -15.29
N LEU A 13 0.51 -23.66 -15.03
CA LEU A 13 1.60 -22.70 -14.86
C LEU A 13 2.35 -22.94 -13.56
N ILE A 14 1.61 -23.18 -12.47
CA ILE A 14 2.16 -23.47 -11.15
C ILE A 14 3.01 -24.75 -11.21
N ASP A 15 2.50 -25.82 -11.83
CA ASP A 15 3.23 -27.08 -12.01
C ASP A 15 4.51 -26.90 -12.84
N ALA A 16 4.46 -26.09 -13.89
CA ALA A 16 5.64 -25.73 -14.67
C ALA A 16 6.68 -24.97 -13.81
N VAL A 17 6.24 -24.01 -13.00
CA VAL A 17 7.11 -23.26 -12.08
C VAL A 17 7.72 -24.18 -11.02
N ILE A 18 6.94 -25.08 -10.43
CA ILE A 18 7.40 -26.03 -9.41
C ILE A 18 8.43 -27.00 -9.99
N SER A 19 8.15 -27.56 -11.16
CA SER A 19 9.08 -28.47 -11.85
C SER A 19 10.39 -27.79 -12.24
N GLY A 20 10.41 -26.47 -12.38
CA GLY A 20 11.58 -25.70 -12.82
C GLY A 20 11.93 -25.89 -14.30
N ASP A 21 11.00 -26.43 -15.09
CA ASP A 21 11.17 -26.60 -16.53
C ASP A 21 10.96 -25.25 -17.24
N ASN A 22 12.06 -24.58 -17.58
CA ASN A 22 12.04 -23.27 -18.23
C ASN A 22 11.24 -23.26 -19.53
N THR A 23 11.28 -24.34 -20.31
CA THR A 23 10.56 -24.44 -21.58
C THR A 23 9.06 -24.49 -21.32
N ARG A 24 8.62 -25.30 -20.35
CA ARG A 24 7.21 -25.36 -19.93
C ARG A 24 6.73 -24.07 -19.28
N ILE A 25 7.58 -23.39 -18.52
CA ILE A 25 7.26 -22.07 -17.93
C ILE A 25 6.99 -21.06 -19.05
N ILE A 26 7.90 -20.97 -20.04
CA ILE A 26 7.77 -20.01 -21.14
C ILE A 26 6.54 -20.33 -22.01
N SER A 27 6.31 -21.59 -22.35
CA SER A 27 5.16 -21.98 -23.19
C SER A 27 3.82 -21.75 -22.48
N SER A 28 3.73 -22.10 -21.19
CA SER A 28 2.52 -21.87 -20.39
C SER A 28 2.25 -20.38 -20.17
N ALA A 29 3.30 -19.61 -19.87
CA ALA A 29 3.20 -18.16 -19.73
C ALA A 29 2.72 -17.50 -21.03
N ARG A 30 3.28 -17.91 -22.18
CA ARG A 30 2.86 -17.41 -23.50
C ARG A 30 1.39 -17.72 -23.77
N SER A 31 0.96 -18.95 -23.56
CA SER A 31 -0.43 -19.35 -23.80
C SER A 31 -1.43 -18.52 -23.00
N LEU A 32 -1.10 -18.20 -21.74
CA LEU A 32 -1.94 -17.33 -20.91
C LEU A 32 -2.00 -15.89 -21.45
N LEU A 33 -0.87 -15.33 -21.91
CA LEU A 33 -0.85 -13.99 -22.49
C LEU A 33 -1.61 -13.92 -23.83
N GLU A 34 -1.54 -14.96 -24.65
CA GLU A 34 -2.28 -15.07 -25.91
C GLU A 34 -3.81 -15.13 -25.68
N GLN A 35 -4.25 -15.61 -24.52
CA GLN A 35 -5.64 -15.56 -24.06
C GLN A 35 -6.03 -14.22 -23.41
N GLU A 36 -5.24 -13.17 -23.65
CA GLU A 36 -5.43 -11.82 -23.10
C GLU A 36 -5.44 -11.76 -21.57
N ARG A 37 -4.78 -12.72 -20.90
CA ARG A 37 -4.63 -12.68 -19.44
C ARG A 37 -3.61 -11.62 -19.03
N ASN A 38 -3.89 -10.98 -17.91
CA ASN A 38 -3.09 -9.89 -17.41
C ASN A 38 -1.85 -10.38 -16.67
N ALA A 39 -0.68 -10.20 -17.29
CA ALA A 39 0.61 -10.60 -16.73
C ALA A 39 0.85 -10.08 -15.31
N ASP A 40 0.39 -8.86 -14.99
CA ASP A 40 0.53 -8.28 -13.66
C ASP A 40 -0.27 -9.03 -12.59
N VAL A 41 -1.50 -9.44 -12.92
CA VAL A 41 -2.36 -10.23 -12.01
C VAL A 41 -1.78 -11.64 -11.82
N LEU A 42 -1.33 -12.27 -12.89
CA LEU A 42 -0.70 -13.60 -12.85
C LEU A 42 0.58 -13.59 -12.01
N LEU A 43 1.44 -12.59 -12.21
CA LEU A 43 2.65 -12.39 -11.41
C LEU A 43 2.29 -12.16 -9.94
N GLY A 44 1.30 -11.32 -9.66
CA GLY A 44 0.82 -11.10 -8.30
C GLY A 44 0.45 -12.41 -7.59
N ARG A 45 -0.35 -13.26 -8.25
CA ARG A 45 -0.81 -14.55 -7.68
C ARG A 45 0.35 -15.51 -7.42
N ILE A 46 1.30 -15.61 -8.33
CA ILE A 46 2.52 -16.42 -8.14
C ILE A 46 3.40 -15.83 -7.04
N GLY A 47 3.50 -14.51 -6.95
CA GLY A 47 4.23 -13.84 -5.87
C GLY A 47 3.65 -14.15 -4.50
N MET A 48 2.32 -14.22 -4.37
CA MET A 48 1.67 -14.64 -3.12
C MET A 48 1.96 -16.09 -2.71
N LEU A 49 2.31 -16.95 -3.67
CA LEU A 49 2.81 -18.30 -3.37
C LEU A 49 4.29 -18.26 -2.99
N ALA A 50 5.08 -17.43 -3.67
CA ALA A 50 6.50 -17.26 -3.41
C ALA A 50 6.78 -16.67 -2.02
N THR A 51 5.95 -15.74 -1.52
CA THR A 51 6.11 -15.15 -0.16
C THR A 51 6.12 -16.20 0.95
N LYS A 52 5.46 -17.35 0.74
CA LYS A 52 5.46 -18.45 1.72
C LYS A 52 6.79 -19.20 1.79
N GLY A 53 7.57 -19.19 0.70
CA GLY A 53 8.83 -19.92 0.60
C GLY A 53 10.07 -19.02 0.52
N ASP A 54 9.88 -17.70 0.63
CA ASP A 54 10.93 -16.68 0.64
C ASP A 54 10.74 -15.71 1.81
N PRO A 55 11.15 -16.10 3.03
CA PRO A 55 11.01 -15.27 4.22
C PRO A 55 11.91 -14.02 4.20
N GLU A 56 12.89 -13.94 3.30
CA GLU A 56 13.74 -12.75 3.13
C GLU A 56 13.14 -11.74 2.13
N GLY A 57 12.16 -12.15 1.33
CA GLY A 57 11.37 -11.26 0.48
C GLY A 57 12.00 -10.85 -0.85
N HIS A 58 13.24 -11.26 -1.15
CA HIS A 58 13.95 -10.90 -2.39
C HIS A 58 13.21 -11.29 -3.67
N VAL A 59 12.63 -12.49 -3.69
CA VAL A 59 11.86 -13.02 -4.82
C VAL A 59 10.52 -12.29 -4.91
N SER A 60 9.84 -12.11 -3.79
CA SER A 60 8.55 -11.41 -3.71
C SER A 60 8.64 -9.97 -4.22
N ILE A 61 9.71 -9.25 -3.85
CA ILE A 61 10.01 -7.90 -4.33
C ILE A 61 10.26 -7.89 -5.84
N THR A 62 11.02 -8.87 -6.34
CA THR A 62 11.32 -9.00 -7.78
C THR A 62 10.05 -9.24 -8.59
N ILE A 63 9.16 -10.12 -8.11
CA ILE A 63 7.86 -10.39 -8.74
C ILE A 63 6.96 -9.15 -8.69
N ALA A 64 6.91 -8.43 -7.56
CA ALA A 64 6.14 -7.20 -7.45
C ALA A 64 6.63 -6.14 -8.46
N ALA A 65 7.94 -5.97 -8.62
CA ALA A 65 8.51 -5.07 -9.61
C ALA A 65 8.16 -5.50 -11.05
N ALA A 66 8.24 -6.79 -11.35
CA ALA A 66 7.84 -7.33 -12.64
C ALA A 66 6.33 -7.13 -12.90
N ALA A 67 5.47 -7.32 -11.90
CA ALA A 67 4.04 -7.08 -12.05
C ALA A 67 3.75 -5.61 -12.38
N MET A 68 4.39 -4.67 -11.70
CA MET A 68 4.22 -3.23 -11.98
C MET A 68 4.73 -2.84 -13.37
N LEU A 69 5.87 -3.39 -13.79
CA LEU A 69 6.41 -3.16 -15.13
C LEU A 69 5.52 -3.78 -16.22
N ALA A 70 4.95 -4.97 -15.98
CA ALA A 70 4.00 -5.59 -16.90
C ALA A 70 2.74 -4.75 -17.06
N ARG A 71 2.20 -4.23 -15.94
CA ARG A 71 1.07 -3.30 -15.95
C ARG A 71 1.38 -2.02 -16.73
N PHE A 72 2.58 -1.47 -16.54
CA PHE A 72 3.04 -0.31 -17.30
C PHE A 72 3.12 -0.61 -18.81
N LEU A 73 3.70 -1.74 -19.21
CA LEU A 73 3.79 -2.15 -20.62
C LEU A 73 2.41 -2.32 -21.28
N ARG A 74 1.43 -2.85 -20.54
CA ARG A 74 0.04 -2.96 -20.99
C ARG A 74 -0.63 -1.59 -21.17
N ALA A 75 -0.39 -0.66 -20.24
CA ALA A 75 -0.95 0.69 -20.30
C ALA A 75 -0.31 1.58 -21.40
N ARG A 76 0.87 1.20 -21.89
CA ARG A 76 1.60 1.95 -22.93
C ARG A 76 1.28 1.38 -24.31
N PRO A 77 0.91 2.24 -25.29
CA PRO A 77 0.77 1.83 -26.68
C PRO A 77 2.03 1.10 -27.17
N ALA A 78 1.84 0.14 -28.07
CA ALA A 78 2.97 -0.47 -28.76
C ALA A 78 3.73 0.62 -29.55
N PRO A 79 5.07 0.57 -29.59
CA PRO A 79 5.84 1.35 -30.55
C PRO A 79 5.33 1.08 -31.96
N LEU A 80 5.37 2.09 -32.84
CA LEU A 80 4.86 1.96 -34.22
C LEU A 80 5.59 0.87 -35.01
N ASP A 81 6.84 0.57 -34.66
CA ASP A 81 7.71 -0.39 -35.37
C ASP A 81 7.74 -1.79 -34.73
N THR A 82 6.81 -2.11 -33.83
CA THR A 82 6.79 -3.41 -33.12
C THR A 82 6.03 -4.48 -33.91
N GLU A 83 6.72 -5.58 -34.24
CA GLU A 83 6.11 -6.78 -34.83
C GLU A 83 5.48 -7.72 -33.78
N VAL A 84 5.79 -7.50 -32.49
CA VAL A 84 5.29 -8.33 -31.38
C VAL A 84 3.87 -7.93 -30.99
N PRO A 85 2.91 -8.88 -30.92
CA PRO A 85 1.56 -8.59 -30.44
C PRO A 85 1.57 -7.89 -29.08
N PRO A 86 0.75 -6.84 -28.86
CA PRO A 86 0.72 -6.09 -27.61
C PRO A 86 0.59 -6.95 -26.35
N GLN A 87 -0.16 -8.04 -26.44
CA GLN A 87 -0.45 -8.99 -25.36
C GLN A 87 0.78 -9.77 -24.91
N THR A 88 1.72 -10.08 -25.82
CA THR A 88 2.91 -10.90 -25.53
C THR A 88 4.16 -10.07 -25.26
N ARG A 89 4.09 -8.73 -25.34
CA ARG A 89 5.21 -7.82 -25.05
C ARG A 89 5.79 -7.99 -23.64
N SER A 90 4.97 -8.37 -22.66
CA SER A 90 5.42 -8.63 -21.30
C SER A 90 6.01 -10.03 -21.11
N LEU A 91 6.01 -10.91 -22.12
CA LEU A 91 6.44 -12.30 -21.98
C LEU A 91 7.88 -12.45 -21.42
N PRO A 92 8.90 -11.71 -21.89
CA PRO A 92 10.25 -11.86 -21.35
C PRO A 92 10.32 -11.54 -19.86
N LEU A 93 9.64 -10.47 -19.44
CA LEU A 93 9.55 -10.04 -18.05
C LEU A 93 8.78 -11.07 -17.21
N PHE A 94 7.65 -11.55 -17.73
CA PHE A 94 6.77 -12.52 -17.07
C PHE A 94 7.51 -13.84 -16.87
N ALA A 95 8.04 -14.43 -17.94
CA ALA A 95 8.75 -15.70 -17.86
C ALA A 95 10.01 -15.62 -16.99
N ARG A 96 10.79 -14.53 -17.08
CA ARG A 96 11.99 -14.39 -16.26
C ARG A 96 11.65 -14.31 -14.77
N ALA A 97 10.64 -13.54 -14.40
CA ALA A 97 10.19 -13.46 -13.02
C ALA A 97 9.71 -14.82 -12.49
N LEU A 98 8.98 -15.60 -13.30
CA LEU A 98 8.55 -16.95 -12.92
C LEU A 98 9.72 -17.93 -12.74
N ILE A 99 10.71 -17.89 -13.62
CA ILE A 99 11.92 -18.72 -13.51
C ILE A 99 12.68 -18.38 -12.22
N THR A 100 12.82 -17.08 -11.92
CA THR A 100 13.44 -16.63 -10.66
C THR A 100 12.61 -17.04 -9.44
N ALA A 101 11.29 -17.09 -9.56
CA ALA A 101 10.39 -17.46 -8.48
C ALA A 101 10.34 -18.96 -8.17
N ALA A 102 10.75 -19.82 -9.12
CA ALA A 102 10.59 -21.26 -9.02
C ALA A 102 11.06 -21.89 -7.69
N PRO A 103 12.25 -21.55 -7.13
CA PRO A 103 12.67 -22.10 -5.84
C PRO A 103 11.76 -21.68 -4.69
N ALA A 104 11.37 -20.40 -4.63
CA ALA A 104 10.51 -19.87 -3.58
C ALA A 104 9.09 -20.47 -3.66
N VAL A 105 8.54 -20.63 -4.86
CA VAL A 105 7.23 -21.25 -5.07
C VAL A 105 7.25 -22.73 -4.66
N ARG A 106 8.33 -23.46 -4.98
CA ARG A 106 8.51 -24.87 -4.57
C ARG A 106 8.59 -25.00 -3.05
N ASN A 107 9.35 -24.12 -2.40
CA ASN A 107 9.44 -24.08 -0.93
C ASN A 107 8.09 -23.72 -0.30
N GLY A 108 7.38 -22.75 -0.89
CA GLY A 108 6.10 -22.26 -0.42
C GLY A 108 4.94 -23.25 -0.53
N GLN A 109 5.04 -24.28 -1.39
CA GLN A 109 4.02 -25.33 -1.48
C GLN A 109 3.87 -26.12 -0.18
N ASN A 110 4.98 -26.38 0.51
CA ASN A 110 5.00 -27.17 1.74
C ASN A 110 4.95 -26.29 3.00
N ALA A 111 5.04 -24.97 2.84
CA ALA A 111 4.97 -24.04 3.94
C ALA A 111 3.54 -23.96 4.48
N THR A 112 3.40 -24.26 5.77
CA THR A 112 2.16 -24.06 6.51
C THR A 112 2.18 -22.67 7.14
N TYR A 113 1.06 -21.96 7.00
CA TYR A 113 0.87 -20.67 7.64
C TYR A 113 -0.14 -20.85 8.78
N GLU A 114 0.33 -20.74 10.02
CA GLU A 114 -0.54 -20.63 11.17
C GLU A 114 -0.88 -19.16 11.40
N LYS A 115 -2.12 -18.79 11.09
CA LYS A 115 -2.59 -17.41 11.21
C LYS A 115 -2.75 -17.04 12.68
N PRO A 116 -2.04 -16.03 13.20
CA PRO A 116 -2.21 -15.60 14.57
C PRO A 116 -3.59 -14.94 14.78
N GLN A 117 -4.07 -14.98 16.03
CA GLN A 117 -5.36 -14.41 16.37
C GLN A 117 -5.33 -12.88 16.21
N PRO A 118 -6.26 -12.29 15.40
CA PRO A 118 -6.29 -10.86 15.17
C PRO A 118 -6.52 -10.07 16.47
N LEU A 119 -5.87 -8.92 16.59
CA LEU A 119 -6.05 -7.97 17.69
C LEU A 119 -6.83 -6.76 17.18
N PHE A 120 -8.13 -6.72 17.48
CA PHE A 120 -9.03 -5.70 16.97
C PHE A 120 -8.78 -4.32 17.61
N PRO A 121 -9.02 -3.21 16.89
CA PRO A 121 -8.90 -1.86 17.43
C PRO A 121 -9.69 -1.61 18.72
N SER A 122 -10.80 -2.33 18.92
CA SER A 122 -11.62 -2.25 20.13
C SER A 122 -10.86 -2.64 21.40
N ALA A 123 -9.80 -3.45 21.29
CA ALA A 123 -8.98 -3.86 22.43
C ALA A 123 -8.16 -2.70 23.04
N PHE A 124 -8.02 -1.58 22.33
CA PHE A 124 -7.22 -0.43 22.79
C PHE A 124 -8.06 0.72 23.35
N LEU A 125 -9.40 0.60 23.32
CA LEU A 125 -10.30 1.65 23.77
C LEU A 125 -10.16 1.92 25.27
N ASP A 126 -10.07 0.86 26.07
CA ASP A 126 -9.96 0.96 27.53
C ASP A 126 -8.60 1.53 27.99
N GLU A 127 -7.57 1.37 27.16
CA GLU A 127 -6.22 1.89 27.41
C GLU A 127 -6.02 3.32 26.90
N ASN A 128 -7.04 3.92 26.25
CA ASN A 128 -6.96 5.21 25.58
C ASN A 128 -5.75 5.35 24.62
N LYS A 129 -5.40 4.24 23.95
CA LYS A 129 -4.30 4.19 22.97
C LYS A 129 -4.86 4.11 21.56
N SER A 130 -4.22 4.81 20.62
CA SER A 130 -4.54 4.64 19.21
C SER A 130 -3.88 3.38 18.63
N VAL A 131 -4.49 2.79 17.59
CA VAL A 131 -3.89 1.65 16.86
C VAL A 131 -2.48 2.00 16.35
N ASN A 132 -2.28 3.25 15.92
CA ASN A 132 -1.00 3.73 15.44
C ASN A 132 0.07 3.74 16.54
N GLU A 133 -0.28 4.18 17.74
CA GLU A 133 0.64 4.17 18.88
C GLU A 133 1.10 2.76 19.20
N VAL A 134 0.16 1.81 19.28
CA VAL A 134 0.49 0.41 19.61
C VAL A 134 1.29 -0.25 18.49
N LEU A 135 0.94 0.01 17.22
CA LEU A 135 1.68 -0.52 16.06
C LEU A 135 3.10 0.03 16.00
N ASN A 136 3.27 1.35 16.21
CA ASN A 136 4.58 1.98 16.25
C ASN A 136 5.43 1.43 17.41
N GLN A 137 4.82 1.25 18.59
CA GLN A 137 5.47 0.65 19.74
C GLN A 137 5.93 -0.79 19.45
N ALA A 138 5.08 -1.62 18.84
CA ALA A 138 5.43 -2.99 18.46
C ALA A 138 6.64 -3.03 17.50
N ILE A 139 6.66 -2.13 16.50
CA ILE A 139 7.77 -1.99 15.56
C ILE A 139 9.07 -1.56 16.26
N GLN A 140 9.00 -0.61 17.19
CA GLN A 140 10.17 -0.17 17.96
C GLN A 140 10.70 -1.25 18.91
N GLN A 141 9.82 -2.08 19.45
CA GLN A 141 10.15 -3.15 20.39
C GLN A 141 10.53 -4.48 19.72
N ASN A 142 10.65 -4.50 18.38
CA ASN A 142 10.93 -5.71 17.61
C ASN A 142 9.86 -6.82 17.77
N ASP A 143 8.60 -6.45 17.98
CA ASP A 143 7.49 -7.39 18.16
C ASP A 143 6.72 -7.62 16.84
N ALA A 144 7.25 -8.54 16.04
CA ALA A 144 6.64 -8.95 14.77
C ALA A 144 5.26 -9.59 14.96
N LEU A 145 5.04 -10.34 16.04
CA LEU A 145 3.78 -11.03 16.29
C LEU A 145 2.67 -10.03 16.61
N LEU A 146 2.93 -9.07 17.51
CA LEU A 146 1.97 -8.01 17.81
C LEU A 146 1.67 -7.17 16.57
N THR A 147 2.70 -6.86 15.78
CA THR A 147 2.56 -6.16 14.48
C THR A 147 1.62 -6.92 13.55
N GLU A 148 1.81 -8.23 13.34
CA GLU A 148 0.93 -9.06 12.50
C GLU A 148 -0.51 -9.07 13.03
N ARG A 149 -0.69 -9.27 14.34
CA ARG A 149 -2.01 -9.34 14.98
C ARG A 149 -2.80 -8.03 14.83
N ILE A 150 -2.14 -6.88 14.96
CA ILE A 150 -2.77 -5.56 14.78
C ILE A 150 -3.20 -5.36 13.33
N LEU A 151 -2.33 -5.67 12.36
CA LEU A 151 -2.66 -5.52 10.94
C LEU A 151 -3.79 -6.47 10.51
N LEU A 152 -3.79 -7.71 11.03
CA LEU A 152 -4.89 -8.65 10.83
C LEU A 152 -6.19 -8.18 11.48
N GLY A 153 -6.12 -7.54 12.65
CA GLY A 153 -7.27 -6.94 13.32
C GLY A 153 -7.87 -5.79 12.53
N LEU A 154 -7.04 -4.89 11.99
CA LEU A 154 -7.46 -3.83 11.07
C LEU A 154 -8.12 -4.39 9.82
N TYR A 155 -7.52 -5.40 9.19
CA TYR A 155 -8.13 -6.08 8.06
C TYR A 155 -9.50 -6.69 8.42
N GLY A 156 -9.60 -7.29 9.61
CA GLY A 156 -10.82 -7.88 10.14
C GLY A 156 -11.96 -6.89 10.39
N THR A 157 -11.68 -5.58 10.53
CA THR A 157 -12.73 -4.55 10.61
C THR A 157 -13.29 -4.14 9.24
N GLY A 158 -12.83 -4.78 8.15
CA GLY A 158 -13.17 -4.38 6.78
C GLY A 158 -12.34 -3.20 6.27
N ALA A 159 -11.21 -2.88 6.91
CA ALA A 159 -10.29 -1.88 6.39
C ALA A 159 -9.76 -2.32 5.02
N ASP A 160 -9.76 -1.38 4.07
CA ASP A 160 -9.21 -1.66 2.74
C ASP A 160 -7.67 -1.71 2.78
N TYR A 161 -7.07 -2.19 1.68
CA TYR A 161 -5.62 -2.31 1.59
C TYR A 161 -4.90 -0.96 1.70
N ARG A 162 -5.55 0.15 1.30
CA ARG A 162 -4.98 1.49 1.40
C ARG A 162 -4.89 1.93 2.85
N THR A 163 -5.90 1.61 3.64
CA THR A 163 -5.88 1.85 5.08
C THR A 163 -4.75 1.06 5.72
N LEU A 164 -4.60 -0.22 5.39
CA LEU A 164 -3.46 -1.04 5.87
C LEU A 164 -2.12 -0.42 5.45
N GLN A 165 -1.99 -0.04 4.18
CA GLN A 165 -0.79 0.58 3.63
C GLN A 165 -0.42 1.88 4.34
N VAL A 166 -1.38 2.79 4.52
CA VAL A 166 -1.17 4.07 5.21
C VAL A 166 -0.74 3.83 6.65
N ARG A 167 -1.40 2.92 7.36
CA ARG A 167 -1.09 2.61 8.77
C ARG A 167 0.29 1.98 8.92
N THR A 168 0.66 1.07 8.02
CA THR A 168 2.01 0.50 8.00
C THR A 168 3.07 1.56 7.70
N TYR A 169 2.87 2.41 6.69
CA TYR A 169 3.82 3.48 6.35
C TYR A 169 3.97 4.51 7.47
N GLU A 170 2.86 4.91 8.08
CA GLU A 170 2.86 5.81 9.23
C GLU A 170 3.67 5.21 10.38
N ALA A 171 3.47 3.93 10.69
CA ALA A 171 4.13 3.27 11.80
C ALA A 171 5.64 3.06 11.61
N ILE A 172 6.12 2.89 10.37
CA ILE A 172 7.56 2.77 10.06
C ILE A 172 8.23 4.12 9.71
N SER A 173 7.44 5.20 9.57
CA SER A 173 7.94 6.51 9.11
C SER A 173 9.01 7.12 10.01
N THR A 174 9.04 6.73 11.29
CA THR A 174 10.03 7.20 12.27
C THR A 174 11.23 6.27 12.41
N THR A 175 11.15 5.06 11.85
CA THR A 175 12.16 3.99 12.01
C THR A 175 12.90 3.66 10.71
N PHE A 176 12.55 4.30 9.57
CA PHE A 176 13.17 4.07 8.26
C PHE A 176 14.71 4.19 8.23
N ALA A 177 15.27 5.00 9.13
CA ALA A 177 16.70 5.12 9.33
C ALA A 177 17.28 3.83 9.96
N ASN A 178 16.62 3.24 10.94
CA ASN A 178 17.20 2.17 11.76
C ASN A 178 17.10 0.81 11.05
N GLY A 179 18.07 0.49 10.20
CA GLY A 179 18.16 -0.80 9.50
C GLY A 179 17.49 -0.84 8.13
N GLY A 180 17.05 0.31 7.58
CA GLY A 180 16.93 0.60 6.14
C GLY A 180 15.95 -0.20 5.26
N HIS A 181 15.33 -1.28 5.75
CA HIS A 181 14.63 -2.23 4.86
C HIS A 181 13.09 -2.26 5.00
N ALA A 182 12.51 -1.87 6.13
CA ALA A 182 11.06 -1.96 6.34
C ALA A 182 10.23 -1.21 5.26
N LEU A 183 10.76 -0.12 4.69
CA LEU A 183 10.05 0.65 3.66
C LEU A 183 10.00 -0.07 2.31
N ILE A 184 11.09 -0.70 1.86
CA ILE A 184 11.08 -1.39 0.56
C ILE A 184 10.19 -2.63 0.64
N ASP A 185 10.24 -3.37 1.73
CA ASP A 185 9.41 -4.56 1.95
C ASP A 185 7.92 -4.18 2.04
N ALA A 186 7.59 -3.11 2.78
CA ALA A 186 6.23 -2.58 2.83
C ALA A 186 5.74 -2.12 1.46
N VAL A 187 6.51 -1.30 0.73
CA VAL A 187 6.11 -0.80 -0.59
C VAL A 187 5.88 -1.95 -1.57
N ARG A 188 6.79 -2.91 -1.60
CA ARG A 188 6.73 -4.03 -2.55
C ARG A 188 5.66 -5.04 -2.17
N GLY A 189 5.47 -5.29 -0.88
CA GLY A 189 4.37 -6.09 -0.37
C GLY A 189 3.02 -5.53 -0.79
N PHE A 190 2.77 -4.25 -0.53
CA PHE A 190 1.50 -3.62 -0.93
C PHE A 190 1.35 -3.51 -2.45
N GLN A 191 2.43 -3.38 -3.23
CA GLN A 191 2.37 -3.46 -4.69
C GLN A 191 2.00 -4.86 -5.19
N LEU A 192 2.48 -5.91 -4.53
CA LEU A 192 2.08 -7.28 -4.85
C LEU A 192 0.59 -7.48 -4.57
N LEU A 193 0.10 -6.93 -3.45
CA LEU A 193 -1.32 -6.96 -3.12
C LEU A 193 -2.18 -6.14 -4.09
N ASP A 194 -1.69 -4.99 -4.54
CA ASP A 194 -2.35 -4.15 -5.55
C ASP A 194 -2.39 -4.82 -6.94
N ALA A 195 -1.53 -5.81 -7.17
CA ALA A 195 -1.54 -6.64 -8.38
C ALA A 195 -2.59 -7.75 -8.36
N VAL A 196 -2.96 -8.26 -7.17
CA VAL A 196 -3.94 -9.34 -7.02
C VAL A 196 -5.30 -8.83 -6.54
N GLU A 197 -6.32 -9.67 -6.69
CA GLU A 197 -7.62 -9.41 -6.09
C GLU A 197 -7.49 -9.42 -4.55
N TRP A 198 -7.87 -8.29 -3.94
CA TRP A 198 -7.86 -8.09 -2.51
C TRP A 198 -8.86 -9.03 -1.81
N GLY A 199 -8.50 -9.49 -0.60
CA GLY A 199 -9.32 -10.38 0.20
C GLY A 199 -8.54 -11.62 0.62
N GLU A 200 -8.58 -12.67 -0.21
CA GLU A 200 -8.00 -13.99 0.09
C GLU A 200 -6.51 -13.93 0.45
N TYR A 201 -5.75 -13.05 -0.23
CA TYR A 201 -4.29 -12.98 -0.10
C TYR A 201 -3.79 -12.02 0.98
N VAL A 202 -4.66 -11.19 1.57
CA VAL A 202 -4.25 -10.19 2.57
C VAL A 202 -3.58 -10.83 3.78
N PRO A 203 -4.14 -11.89 4.42
CA PRO A 203 -3.50 -12.51 5.58
C PRO A 203 -2.12 -13.09 5.26
N THR A 204 -1.97 -13.74 4.10
CA THR A 204 -0.68 -14.31 3.66
C THR A 204 0.36 -13.21 3.45
N LEU A 205 -0.04 -12.08 2.88
CA LEU A 205 0.87 -10.94 2.73
C LEU A 205 1.27 -10.37 4.08
N LEU A 206 0.30 -10.15 4.98
CA LEU A 206 0.56 -9.57 6.29
C LEU A 206 1.49 -10.44 7.12
N HIS A 207 1.36 -11.77 7.02
CA HIS A 207 2.28 -12.71 7.65
C HIS A 207 3.70 -12.58 7.11
N TRP A 208 3.86 -12.50 5.79
CA TRP A 208 5.16 -12.29 5.19
C TRP A 208 5.73 -10.91 5.54
N LEU A 209 4.90 -9.86 5.56
CA LEU A 209 5.35 -8.48 5.77
C LEU A 209 5.73 -8.19 7.23
N ALA A 210 4.98 -8.71 8.19
CA ALA A 210 5.11 -8.34 9.61
C ALA A 210 6.52 -8.54 10.20
N PRO A 211 7.28 -9.60 9.88
CA PRO A 211 8.68 -9.74 10.31
C PRO A 211 9.65 -8.69 9.75
N HIS A 212 9.31 -8.04 8.64
CA HIS A 212 10.17 -7.05 7.98
C HIS A 212 9.95 -5.62 8.49
N LEU A 213 8.88 -5.37 9.24
CA LEU A 213 8.52 -4.03 9.73
C LEU A 213 9.33 -3.56 10.96
N PRO A 214 9.61 -4.41 11.97
CA PRO A 214 10.28 -3.98 13.18
C PRO A 214 11.77 -3.68 12.97
N ILE A 215 12.35 -2.92 13.90
CA ILE A 215 13.79 -2.59 13.87
C ILE A 215 14.59 -3.87 14.14
N GLN A 216 15.46 -4.24 13.19
CA GLN A 216 16.35 -5.38 13.36
C GLN A 216 17.54 -4.98 14.25
N PRO A 217 17.67 -5.53 15.48
CA PRO A 217 18.63 -5.03 16.48
C PRO A 217 20.10 -5.19 16.08
N ASN A 218 20.39 -6.07 15.12
CA ASN A 218 21.75 -6.39 14.67
C ASN A 218 22.12 -5.78 13.31
N LYS A 219 21.25 -4.96 12.69
CA LYS A 219 21.59 -4.28 11.43
C LYS A 219 22.26 -2.94 11.72
N PRO A 220 23.45 -2.65 11.14
CA PRO A 220 24.07 -1.35 11.28
C PRO A 220 23.14 -0.28 10.68
N GLU A 221 23.08 0.88 11.33
CA GLU A 221 22.42 2.04 10.74
C GLU A 221 23.06 2.35 9.38
N ALA A 222 22.24 2.72 8.40
CA ALA A 222 22.74 3.14 7.11
C ALA A 222 23.68 4.35 7.26
N ALA A 223 24.81 4.34 6.53
CA ALA A 223 25.89 5.32 6.69
C ALA A 223 25.46 6.79 6.51
N TRP A 224 24.33 7.06 5.86
CA TRP A 224 23.79 8.41 5.65
C TRP A 224 23.03 8.98 6.87
N ILE A 225 22.71 8.17 7.88
CA ILE A 225 21.89 8.59 9.02
C ILE A 225 22.64 9.48 10.00
N GLU A 226 23.88 9.14 10.31
CA GLU A 226 24.73 9.97 11.17
C GLU A 226 24.86 11.41 10.63
N PRO A 227 25.16 11.63 9.33
CA PRO A 227 25.08 12.95 8.71
C PRO A 227 23.73 13.66 8.87
N VAL A 228 22.60 12.94 8.72
CA VAL A 228 21.26 13.52 8.83
C VAL A 228 20.91 13.86 10.28
N ARG A 229 21.23 13.00 11.25
CA ARG A 229 21.05 13.28 12.68
C ARG A 229 21.91 14.46 13.10
N GLY A 230 23.16 14.51 12.66
CA GLY A 230 24.04 15.67 12.86
C GLY A 230 23.45 16.95 12.28
N PHE A 231 22.90 16.89 11.07
CA PHE A 231 22.22 18.02 10.44
C PHE A 231 20.98 18.48 11.23
N ILE A 232 20.13 17.56 11.68
CA ILE A 232 18.90 17.89 12.46
C ILE A 232 19.23 18.40 13.87
N ALA A 233 20.29 17.87 14.49
CA ALA A 233 20.71 18.24 15.84
C ALA A 233 21.36 19.64 15.90
N ASP A 234 21.88 20.16 14.79
CA ASP A 234 22.41 21.53 14.73
C ASP A 234 21.24 22.55 14.84
N PRO A 235 21.21 23.39 15.89
CA PRO A 235 20.20 24.43 16.04
C PRO A 235 20.09 25.37 14.83
N LYS A 236 21.17 25.55 14.05
CA LYS A 236 21.18 26.38 12.82
C LYS A 236 20.31 25.82 11.70
N HIS A 237 20.03 24.53 11.72
CA HIS A 237 19.19 23.83 10.73
C HIS A 237 17.79 23.51 11.27
N SER A 238 17.46 24.03 12.46
CA SER A 238 16.14 23.87 13.05
C SER A 238 15.05 24.48 12.18
N ILE A 239 14.18 23.61 11.67
CA ILE A 239 12.95 23.97 10.96
C ILE A 239 11.82 24.41 11.91
N ALA A 240 12.10 24.59 13.21
CA ALA A 240 11.11 25.07 14.19
C ALA A 240 10.51 26.43 13.79
N SER A 241 11.30 27.30 13.15
CA SER A 241 10.84 28.58 12.60
C SER A 241 9.88 28.44 11.41
N ILE A 242 9.90 27.30 10.70
CA ILE A 242 8.97 26.98 9.60
C ILE A 242 7.66 26.43 10.18
N ARG A 243 7.72 25.62 11.25
CA ARG A 243 6.54 25.16 11.99
C ARG A 243 5.71 26.30 12.58
N THR A 244 6.33 27.41 13.00
CA THR A 244 5.62 28.60 13.51
C THR A 244 5.09 29.53 12.41
N ARG A 245 5.46 29.33 11.13
CA ARG A 245 4.94 30.11 10.00
C ARG A 245 3.65 29.56 9.40
N LEU A 246 3.27 28.32 9.74
CA LEU A 246 1.94 27.80 9.45
C LEU A 246 0.98 28.27 10.56
N SER A 247 0.48 29.49 10.34
CA SER A 247 -0.62 30.17 11.03
C SER A 247 -0.42 30.54 12.51
N ALA A 248 -0.01 31.79 12.77
CA ALA A 248 -0.81 32.57 13.70
C ALA A 248 -2.21 32.75 13.07
N PRO A 249 -3.32 32.57 13.80
CA PRO A 249 -4.64 32.85 13.25
C PRO A 249 -4.60 34.28 12.71
N LYS A 250 -4.86 34.44 11.41
CA LYS A 250 -5.10 35.77 10.85
C LYS A 250 -6.26 36.32 11.67
N MET A 251 -6.07 37.42 12.40
CA MET A 251 -7.20 38.17 12.92
C MET A 251 -8.10 38.42 11.73
N GLN A 252 -9.31 37.84 11.76
CA GLN A 252 -10.35 38.21 10.83
C GLN A 252 -10.57 39.69 11.08
N THR A 253 -10.09 40.54 10.17
CA THR A 253 -10.62 41.88 10.04
C THR A 253 -12.11 41.69 9.83
N HIS A 254 -12.90 42.05 10.85
CA HIS A 254 -14.35 42.15 10.76
C HIS A 254 -14.69 43.08 9.61
N TYR A 255 -14.88 42.52 8.42
CA TYR A 255 -15.64 43.19 7.38
C TYR A 255 -17.06 43.26 7.90
N HIS A 256 -17.44 44.45 8.38
CA HIS A 256 -18.83 44.84 8.53
C HIS A 256 -19.55 44.55 7.21
N CYS A 257 -20.24 43.42 7.14
CA CYS A 257 -21.37 43.27 6.24
C CYS A 257 -22.45 44.21 6.79
N SER A 258 -22.43 45.47 6.37
CA SER A 258 -23.53 46.41 6.58
C SER A 258 -24.73 45.90 5.79
N ARG A 259 -25.53 45.04 6.44
CA ARG A 259 -26.93 44.85 6.04
C ARG A 259 -27.60 46.21 6.09
N SER A 260 -27.90 46.77 4.92
CA SER A 260 -28.78 47.91 4.77
C SER A 260 -30.19 47.50 5.20
N SER A 261 -30.48 47.55 6.51
CA SER A 261 -31.85 47.55 7.01
C SER A 261 -32.37 48.99 7.00
N LEU A 262 -32.78 49.48 5.84
CA LEU A 262 -33.68 50.63 5.78
C LEU A 262 -35.09 50.09 6.05
N ALA A 263 -35.40 50.00 7.34
CA ALA A 263 -36.75 49.89 7.83
C ALA A 263 -37.52 51.15 7.41
N MET A 264 -38.34 51.01 6.38
CA MET A 264 -39.78 51.25 6.45
C MET A 264 -40.22 52.24 7.56
N GLN A 265 -40.02 53.53 7.32
CA GLN A 265 -40.84 54.56 7.97
C GLN A 265 -42.19 54.61 7.23
N ARG A 266 -43.23 54.04 7.84
CA ARG A 266 -44.62 54.44 7.61
C ARG A 266 -45.13 55.10 8.89
N PRO A 267 -45.67 56.32 8.77
CA PRO A 267 -46.86 56.69 9.50
C PRO A 267 -48.01 56.99 8.53
N LEU A 268 -49.08 56.21 8.71
CA LEU A 268 -50.49 56.61 8.69
C LEU A 268 -50.91 57.68 7.66
N ARG A 269 -51.55 57.24 6.57
CA ARG A 269 -52.56 58.06 5.88
C ARG A 269 -53.95 57.49 6.13
N SER A 270 -54.78 58.37 6.69
CA SER A 270 -56.19 58.20 7.00
C SER A 270 -57.04 57.91 5.78
N VAL A 271 -58.00 57.01 5.94
CA VAL A 271 -59.17 56.87 5.06
C VAL A 271 -60.26 57.83 5.55
N ARG A 272 -60.63 58.80 4.71
CA ARG A 272 -61.97 59.45 4.63
C ARG A 272 -62.17 59.79 3.14
N ALA A 273 -63.02 59.05 2.43
CA ALA A 273 -64.45 59.29 2.25
C ALA A 273 -64.76 60.52 1.37
N SER A 274 -65.14 60.20 0.12
CA SER A 274 -66.09 60.83 -0.82
C SER A 274 -66.37 62.34 -0.79
N MET A 275 -66.35 63.00 -1.97
CA MET A 275 -67.55 63.41 -2.75
C MET A 275 -67.18 64.43 -3.85
N THR A 276 -67.72 64.22 -5.07
CA THR A 276 -68.30 65.18 -6.05
C THR A 276 -67.95 66.67 -5.86
N LEU A 277 -67.51 67.42 -6.87
CA LEU A 277 -68.08 67.69 -8.22
C LEU A 277 -66.97 68.31 -9.08
#